data_AF-A0A182MCI5-F1
#
_entry.id   AF-A0A182MCI5-F1
#
_cell.length_a   1.000
_cell.length_b   1.000
_cell.length_c   1.000
_cell.angle_alpha   90.00
_cell.angle_beta   90.00
_cell.angle_gamma   90.00
#
_symmetry.space_group_name_H-M   'P 1'
#
loop_
_entity.id
_entity.type
_entity.pdbx_description
1 polymer ?
#
loop_
_entity_poly.entity_id
_entity_poly.type
_entity_poly.pdbx_seq_one_letter_code
_entity_poly.pdbx_strand_id
1 'polypeptide(L)'
;MLLNQLPDGTTSQNEKYFLLSDVEPLDYELRQRLRREKLDLVLTRHQFERTDRTFHRGCLYCRDYRSETRPEYISHLYTKHFLLLGKPEHLVFVDELIDIVQDKLNQLLCLFCEKLFKDRPTLKEHMRKKGHKRINPDNHFYDRFFLVNYRLKQKPEYVPIAQRKEESRVFASDSDSDSDWSDWNGEEQTTTCLFCTHAETSIDRLKQHMQEKHKFNFDQTVVGMNFYQRVKVVNFIRRQMYIRKCIACGEQYQDYDSLCKHLEEADHFLLDKETSAWDHPEYFFPTYEDDQFLCHLEEVENEKDDTMQEEGSVVISESVNASINLDAESLSLENFRL
;
A
#
# COMPACT_ATOMS: atom_id res chain seq x y z
N MET A 1 10.57 23.96 -49.30
CA MET A 1 11.16 25.31 -49.37
C MET A 1 11.41 25.84 -47.95
N LEU A 2 12.31 25.22 -47.18
CA LEU A 2 12.61 25.61 -45.78
C LEU A 2 14.11 25.70 -45.49
N LEU A 3 14.98 25.50 -46.48
CA LEU A 3 16.43 25.37 -46.29
C LEU A 3 17.22 26.68 -46.40
N ASN A 4 16.57 27.81 -46.65
CA ASN A 4 17.25 29.08 -46.95
C ASN A 4 16.92 30.20 -45.97
N GLN A 5 16.33 29.92 -44.80
CA GLN A 5 15.97 30.96 -43.83
C GLN A 5 16.65 30.68 -42.49
N LEU A 6 17.35 31.69 -41.98
CA LEU A 6 17.90 31.71 -40.63
C LEU A 6 16.76 31.76 -39.58
N PRO A 7 17.01 31.38 -38.31
CA PRO A 7 16.04 31.52 -37.23
C PRO A 7 15.50 32.96 -37.05
N ASP A 8 16.26 33.96 -37.49
CA ASP A 8 15.91 35.38 -37.48
C ASP A 8 15.17 35.86 -38.74
N GLY A 9 14.82 34.95 -39.67
CA GLY A 9 14.02 35.25 -40.87
C GLY A 9 14.79 35.80 -42.07
N THR A 10 16.12 35.97 -41.98
CA THR A 10 16.96 36.41 -43.10
C THR A 10 17.39 35.26 -44.00
N THR A 11 17.43 35.50 -45.32
CA THR A 11 17.77 34.47 -46.31
C THR A 11 19.28 34.32 -46.49
N SER A 12 19.82 33.16 -46.10
CA SER A 12 21.23 32.79 -46.30
C SER A 12 21.33 31.81 -47.47
N GLN A 13 22.00 32.20 -48.56
CA GLN A 13 22.01 31.42 -49.80
C GLN A 13 23.03 30.27 -49.83
N ASN A 14 23.84 30.06 -48.78
CA ASN A 14 24.93 29.07 -48.81
C ASN A 14 25.35 28.54 -47.42
N GLU A 15 24.41 28.36 -46.50
CA GLU A 15 24.71 27.68 -45.23
C GLU A 15 24.78 26.16 -45.42
N LYS A 16 25.94 25.57 -45.10
CA LYS A 16 26.13 24.12 -45.09
C LYS A 16 25.54 23.57 -43.80
N TYR A 17 24.35 22.99 -43.88
CA TYR A 17 23.78 22.21 -42.79
C TYR A 17 24.31 20.77 -42.86
N PHE A 18 24.97 20.31 -41.81
CA PHE A 18 25.33 18.90 -41.66
C PHE A 18 24.10 18.13 -41.21
N LEU A 19 23.39 17.52 -42.16
CA LEU A 19 22.26 16.66 -41.86
C LEU A 19 22.78 15.27 -41.49
N LEU A 20 22.53 14.88 -40.25
CA LEU A 20 22.73 13.53 -39.75
C LEU A 20 21.76 12.56 -40.47
N SER A 21 22.18 11.99 -41.60
CA SER A 21 21.36 11.16 -42.49
C SER A 21 21.80 9.70 -42.49
N ASP A 22 20.82 8.77 -42.44
CA ASP A 22 21.07 7.32 -42.56
C ASP A 22 21.57 6.90 -43.96
N VAL A 23 21.56 7.83 -44.92
CA VAL A 23 22.02 7.62 -46.31
C VAL A 23 23.53 7.77 -46.44
N GLU A 24 24.19 8.52 -45.54
CA GLU A 24 25.64 8.75 -45.56
C GLU A 24 26.37 7.52 -44.98
N PRO A 25 27.22 6.81 -45.74
CA PRO A 25 27.85 5.56 -45.28
C PRO A 25 28.71 5.74 -44.02
N LEU A 26 29.43 6.87 -43.91
CA LEU A 26 30.29 7.19 -42.77
C LEU A 26 29.47 7.42 -41.48
N ASP A 27 28.36 8.15 -41.57
CA ASP A 27 27.46 8.40 -40.44
C ASP A 27 26.75 7.11 -40.01
N TYR A 28 26.26 6.33 -40.98
CA TYR A 28 25.67 5.02 -40.71
C TYR A 28 26.65 4.10 -39.96
N GLU A 29 27.89 3.98 -40.44
CA GLU A 29 28.91 3.15 -39.81
C GLU A 29 29.25 3.64 -38.40
N LEU A 30 29.40 4.95 -38.21
CA LEU A 30 29.65 5.56 -36.90
C LEU A 30 28.52 5.29 -35.92
N ARG A 31 27.26 5.48 -36.33
CA ARG A 31 26.08 5.17 -35.50
C ARG A 31 26.00 3.68 -35.18
N GLN A 32 26.29 2.80 -36.12
CA GLN A 32 26.32 1.37 -35.87
C GLN A 32 27.39 0.99 -34.84
N ARG A 33 28.58 1.58 -34.95
CA ARG A 33 29.68 1.37 -34.02
C ARG A 33 29.32 1.82 -32.61
N LEU A 34 28.86 3.06 -32.46
CA LEU A 34 28.42 3.62 -31.17
C LEU A 34 27.27 2.82 -30.55
N ARG A 35 26.31 2.35 -31.36
CA ARG A 35 25.21 1.49 -30.88
C ARG A 35 25.74 0.14 -30.39
N ARG A 36 26.71 -0.46 -31.08
CA ARG A 36 27.33 -1.74 -30.69
C ARG A 36 28.12 -1.58 -29.40
N GLU A 37 28.98 -0.56 -29.31
CA GLU A 37 29.75 -0.25 -28.09
C GLU A 37 28.82 -0.03 -26.89
N LYS A 38 27.73 0.72 -27.09
CA LYS A 38 26.72 0.93 -26.04
C LYS A 38 26.03 -0.38 -25.65
N LEU A 39 25.66 -1.22 -26.61
CA LEU A 39 25.05 -2.52 -26.33
C LEU A 39 26.00 -3.43 -25.54
N ASP A 40 27.28 -3.47 -25.90
CA ASP A 40 28.29 -4.26 -25.20
C ASP A 40 28.45 -3.80 -23.75
N LEU A 41 28.48 -2.48 -23.50
CA LEU A 41 28.50 -1.91 -22.16
C LEU A 41 27.26 -2.30 -21.34
N VAL A 42 26.07 -2.21 -21.93
CA VAL A 42 24.79 -2.57 -21.30
C VAL A 42 24.74 -4.06 -20.99
N LEU A 43 25.19 -4.93 -21.90
CA LEU A 43 25.25 -6.37 -21.68
C LEU A 43 26.24 -6.75 -20.59
N THR A 44 27.41 -6.09 -20.55
CA THR A 44 28.41 -6.28 -19.50
C THR A 44 27.83 -5.91 -18.13
N ARG A 45 27.12 -4.77 -18.05
CA ARG A 45 26.45 -4.35 -16.82
C ARG A 45 25.33 -5.31 -16.42
N HIS A 46 24.50 -5.74 -17.36
CA HIS A 46 23.43 -6.71 -17.11
C HIS A 46 23.97 -8.05 -16.60
N GLN A 47 25.08 -8.54 -17.16
CA GLN A 47 25.74 -9.76 -16.68
C GLN A 47 26.25 -9.57 -15.25
N PHE A 48 26.91 -8.45 -14.97
CA PHE A 48 27.36 -8.11 -13.62
C PHE A 48 26.20 -8.09 -12.62
N GLU A 49 25.10 -7.39 -12.92
CA GLU A 49 23.94 -7.27 -12.03
C GLU A 49 23.26 -8.62 -11.72
N ARG A 50 23.39 -9.61 -12.61
CA ARG A 50 22.87 -10.98 -12.39
C ARG A 50 23.80 -11.86 -11.56
N THR A 51 25.11 -11.67 -11.68
CA THR A 51 26.11 -12.51 -10.98
C THR A 51 26.52 -11.93 -9.64
N ASP A 52 26.25 -10.64 -9.41
CA ASP A 52 26.62 -9.94 -8.19
C ASP A 52 25.77 -10.40 -7.00
N ARG A 53 26.46 -10.87 -5.96
CA ARG A 53 25.90 -11.30 -4.66
C ARG A 53 26.25 -10.33 -3.53
N THR A 54 26.91 -9.21 -3.84
CA THR A 54 27.22 -8.17 -2.86
C THR A 54 26.10 -7.15 -2.71
N PHE A 55 24.98 -7.36 -3.42
CA PHE A 55 23.82 -6.51 -3.33
C PHE A 55 23.13 -6.70 -1.99
N HIS A 56 23.04 -5.62 -1.22
CA HIS A 56 22.32 -5.60 0.05
C HIS A 56 21.45 -4.36 0.08
N ARG A 57 20.15 -4.53 -0.18
CA ARG A 57 19.18 -3.43 -0.15
C ARG A 57 17.89 -3.87 0.53
N GLY A 58 17.37 -2.98 1.37
CA GLY A 58 16.05 -3.15 2.00
C GLY A 58 14.93 -2.97 0.99
N CYS A 59 13.82 -3.68 1.19
CA CYS A 59 12.62 -3.50 0.38
C CYS A 59 12.08 -2.05 0.47
N LEU A 60 11.40 -1.58 -0.59
CA LEU A 60 10.71 -0.29 -0.60
C LEU A 60 9.45 -0.26 0.29
N TYR A 61 8.97 -1.44 0.69
CA TYR A 61 7.71 -1.62 1.39
C TYR A 61 7.89 -2.35 2.73
N CYS A 62 8.56 -3.52 2.75
CA CYS A 62 8.84 -4.26 3.99
C CYS A 62 10.13 -3.81 4.69
N ARG A 63 10.16 -3.96 6.02
CA ARG A 63 11.36 -3.73 6.85
C ARG A 63 12.23 -4.97 7.03
N ASP A 64 11.62 -6.15 6.99
CA ASP A 64 12.30 -7.41 7.33
C ASP A 64 12.99 -8.10 6.16
N TYR A 65 12.86 -7.54 4.96
CA TYR A 65 13.43 -8.15 3.76
C TYR A 65 14.68 -7.42 3.28
N ARG A 66 15.78 -8.18 3.23
CA ARG A 66 17.04 -7.79 2.58
C ARG A 66 17.35 -8.81 1.50
N SER A 67 17.39 -8.37 0.25
CA SER A 67 17.84 -9.23 -0.84
C SER A 67 19.35 -9.29 -0.90
N GLU A 68 19.88 -10.47 -1.19
CA GLU A 68 21.29 -10.71 -1.51
C GLU A 68 21.58 -10.53 -3.01
N THR A 69 20.55 -10.64 -3.86
CA THR A 69 20.66 -10.44 -5.30
C THR A 69 19.57 -9.51 -5.85
N ARG A 70 19.90 -8.79 -6.93
CA ARG A 70 18.95 -7.89 -7.61
C ARG A 70 17.74 -8.62 -8.20
N PRO A 71 17.86 -9.80 -8.82
CA PRO A 71 16.70 -10.51 -9.34
C PRO A 71 15.70 -10.94 -8.26
N GLU A 72 16.22 -11.37 -7.10
CA GLU A 72 15.39 -11.71 -5.93
C GLU A 72 14.69 -10.47 -5.36
N TYR A 73 15.36 -9.32 -5.36
CA TYR A 73 14.73 -8.06 -4.98
C TYR A 73 13.52 -7.72 -5.85
N ILE A 74 13.67 -7.81 -7.17
CA ILE A 74 12.59 -7.54 -8.12
C ILE A 74 11.48 -8.60 -8.00
N SER A 75 11.81 -9.87 -7.77
CA SER A 75 10.81 -10.92 -7.60
C SER A 75 10.05 -10.79 -6.28
N HIS A 76 10.70 -10.33 -5.20
CA HIS A 76 10.05 -10.01 -3.94
C HIS A 76 9.06 -8.85 -4.09
N LEU A 77 9.48 -7.74 -4.74
CA LEU A 77 8.58 -6.62 -5.03
C LEU A 77 7.33 -7.07 -5.80
N TYR A 78 7.47 -8.04 -6.70
CA TYR A 78 6.35 -8.59 -7.44
C TYR A 78 5.48 -9.55 -6.61
N THR A 79 6.08 -10.46 -5.85
CA THR A 79 5.34 -11.53 -5.15
C THR A 79 4.70 -11.06 -3.85
N LYS A 80 5.40 -10.23 -3.07
CA LYS A 80 4.93 -9.73 -1.78
C LYS A 80 4.22 -8.38 -1.89
N HIS A 81 4.63 -7.54 -2.83
CA HIS A 81 4.08 -6.19 -3.00
C HIS A 81 3.44 -5.98 -4.37
N PHE A 82 3.24 -7.01 -5.19
CA PHE A 82 2.55 -6.88 -6.48
C PHE A 82 3.02 -5.70 -7.35
N LEU A 83 4.27 -5.23 -7.17
CA LEU A 83 4.85 -4.11 -7.89
C LEU A 83 5.69 -4.68 -9.02
N LEU A 84 5.18 -4.53 -10.25
CA LEU A 84 5.82 -5.00 -11.45
C LEU A 84 6.65 -3.88 -12.08
N LEU A 85 7.95 -3.89 -11.81
CA LEU A 85 8.93 -3.05 -12.53
C LEU A 85 9.29 -3.63 -13.91
N GLY A 86 9.26 -4.95 -14.04
CA GLY A 86 9.61 -5.69 -15.24
C GLY A 86 10.08 -7.10 -14.90
N LYS A 87 10.41 -7.91 -15.92
CA LYS A 87 11.07 -9.20 -15.69
C LYS A 87 12.53 -8.95 -15.28
N PRO A 88 13.07 -9.60 -14.25
CA PRO A 88 14.47 -9.44 -13.84
C PRO A 88 15.47 -9.67 -14.99
N GLU A 89 15.14 -10.55 -15.92
CA GLU A 89 15.97 -10.88 -17.10
C GLU A 89 16.05 -9.78 -18.16
N HIS A 90 15.14 -8.81 -18.10
CA HIS A 90 15.00 -7.77 -19.12
C HIS A 90 15.35 -6.38 -18.58
N LEU A 91 15.71 -6.28 -17.30
CA LEU A 91 16.06 -5.03 -16.64
C LEU A 91 17.58 -4.83 -16.61
N VAL A 92 18.04 -3.60 -16.80
CA VAL A 92 19.43 -3.18 -16.69
C VAL A 92 19.47 -1.86 -15.94
N PHE A 93 20.58 -1.59 -15.24
CA PHE A 93 20.72 -0.42 -14.36
C PHE A 93 19.68 -0.48 -13.24
N VAL A 94 19.55 -1.66 -12.65
CA VAL A 94 18.53 -1.95 -11.64
C VAL A 94 18.68 -1.05 -10.41
N ASP A 95 19.91 -0.73 -10.02
CA ASP A 95 20.18 0.15 -8.87
C ASP A 95 19.56 1.54 -9.06
N GLU A 96 19.83 2.16 -10.21
CA GLU A 96 19.27 3.46 -10.58
C GLU A 96 17.74 3.42 -10.70
N LEU A 97 17.19 2.33 -11.25
CA LEU A 97 15.75 2.17 -11.37
C LEU A 97 15.09 2.15 -9.98
N ILE A 98 15.66 1.40 -9.04
CA ILE A 98 15.13 1.31 -7.68
C ILE A 98 15.23 2.67 -6.98
N ASP A 99 16.34 3.39 -7.13
CA ASP A 99 16.51 4.74 -6.57
C ASP A 99 15.40 5.70 -7.05
N ILE A 100 15.14 5.72 -8.36
CA ILE A 100 14.12 6.60 -8.93
C ILE A 100 12.72 6.20 -8.50
N VAL A 101 12.45 4.90 -8.40
CA VAL A 101 11.16 4.41 -7.90
C VAL A 101 10.98 4.81 -6.45
N GLN A 102 12.02 4.66 -5.62
CA GLN A 102 12.02 5.07 -4.22
C GLN A 102 11.78 6.57 -4.07
N ASP A 103 12.46 7.39 -4.86
CA ASP A 103 12.30 8.85 -4.85
C ASP A 103 10.88 9.26 -5.24
N LYS A 104 10.31 8.64 -6.28
CA LYS A 104 8.92 8.90 -6.68
C LYS A 104 7.91 8.50 -5.60
N LEU A 105 8.12 7.38 -4.93
CA LEU A 105 7.27 6.98 -3.80
C LEU A 105 7.42 7.93 -2.61
N ASN A 106 8.63 8.43 -2.35
CA ASN A 106 8.87 9.43 -1.30
C ASN A 106 8.22 10.78 -1.60
N GLN A 107 8.14 11.17 -2.87
CA GLN A 107 7.41 12.35 -3.35
C GLN A 107 5.89 12.13 -3.45
N LEU A 108 5.39 10.97 -3.00
CA LEU A 108 3.97 10.60 -3.05
C LEU A 108 3.41 10.58 -4.49
N LEU A 109 4.25 10.23 -5.46
CA LEU A 109 3.89 10.14 -6.87
C LEU A 109 3.57 8.70 -7.26
N CYS A 110 2.41 8.50 -7.88
CA CYS A 110 2.02 7.17 -8.39
C CYS A 110 2.82 6.80 -9.64
N LEU A 111 3.48 5.64 -9.63
CA LEU A 111 4.38 5.18 -10.70
C LEU A 111 3.69 4.95 -12.06
N PHE A 112 2.38 4.69 -12.05
CA PHE A 112 1.59 4.46 -13.26
C PHE A 112 0.91 5.73 -13.80
N CYS A 113 0.11 6.40 -12.98
CA CYS A 113 -0.69 7.55 -13.42
C CYS A 113 -0.01 8.92 -13.21
N GLU A 114 1.17 8.94 -12.57
CA GLU A 114 1.99 10.12 -12.32
C GLU A 114 1.29 11.24 -11.53
N LYS A 115 0.20 10.90 -10.83
CA LYS A 115 -0.51 11.82 -9.93
C LYS A 115 0.21 11.91 -8.60
N LEU A 116 0.21 13.13 -8.03
CA LEU A 116 0.66 13.41 -6.68
C LEU A 116 -0.47 13.20 -5.67
N PHE A 117 -0.12 12.65 -4.52
CA PHE A 117 -1.05 12.37 -3.42
C PHE A 117 -0.65 13.16 -2.18
N LYS A 118 -1.60 13.35 -1.28
CA LYS A 118 -1.40 14.11 -0.04
C LYS A 118 -0.59 13.32 0.98
N ASP A 119 -0.91 12.04 1.12
CA ASP A 119 -0.33 11.16 2.13
C ASP A 119 0.01 9.79 1.54
N ARG A 120 1.03 9.14 2.11
CA ARG A 120 1.39 7.75 1.77
C ARG A 120 0.19 6.79 1.79
N PRO A 121 -0.65 6.72 2.85
CA PRO A 121 -1.80 5.81 2.86
C PRO A 121 -2.76 6.05 1.68
N THR A 122 -2.99 7.31 1.30
CA THR A 122 -3.88 7.63 0.16
C THR A 122 -3.30 7.18 -1.18
N LEU A 123 -1.98 7.29 -1.37
CA LEU A 123 -1.29 6.76 -2.55
C LEU A 123 -1.38 5.23 -2.61
N LYS A 124 -1.18 4.57 -1.47
CA LYS A 124 -1.25 3.10 -1.36
C LYS A 124 -2.63 2.58 -1.72
N GLU A 125 -3.66 3.15 -1.09
CA GLU A 125 -5.06 2.84 -1.34
C GLU A 125 -5.42 3.07 -2.81
N HIS A 126 -4.92 4.17 -3.40
CA HIS A 126 -5.07 4.44 -4.81
C HIS A 126 -4.44 3.37 -5.71
N MET A 127 -3.19 2.98 -5.41
CA MET A 127 -2.48 1.96 -6.18
C MET A 127 -3.15 0.58 -6.08
N ARG A 128 -3.70 0.23 -4.90
CA ARG A 128 -4.48 -0.99 -4.69
C ARG A 128 -5.80 -0.97 -5.46
N LYS A 129 -6.66 0.02 -5.21
CA LYS A 129 -8.00 0.14 -5.83
C LYS A 129 -7.96 0.25 -7.35
N LYS A 130 -6.99 0.99 -7.90
CA LYS A 130 -6.86 1.17 -9.36
C LYS A 130 -5.97 0.15 -10.03
N GLY A 131 -5.37 -0.77 -9.28
CA GLY A 131 -4.43 -1.74 -9.82
C GLY A 131 -3.23 -1.10 -10.52
N HIS A 132 -2.76 0.07 -10.04
CA HIS A 132 -1.57 0.76 -10.55
C HIS A 132 -0.29 0.08 -10.08
N LYS A 133 -0.17 -1.20 -10.45
CA LYS A 133 0.87 -2.14 -10.06
C LYS A 133 2.09 -2.12 -10.97
N ARG A 134 2.06 -1.34 -12.06
CA ARG A 134 3.11 -1.29 -13.10
C ARG A 134 3.69 0.12 -13.21
N ILE A 135 4.92 0.23 -13.68
CA ILE A 135 5.48 1.50 -14.15
C ILE A 135 4.68 1.98 -15.36
N ASN A 136 4.48 3.29 -15.50
CA ASN A 136 3.85 3.91 -16.66
C ASN A 136 4.53 3.46 -17.98
N PRO A 137 3.84 2.67 -18.84
CA PRO A 137 4.39 2.20 -20.10
C PRO A 137 4.58 3.30 -21.16
N ASP A 138 3.88 4.43 -21.03
CA ASP A 138 3.97 5.54 -21.98
C ASP A 138 5.12 6.50 -21.64
N ASN A 139 5.71 6.38 -20.44
CA ASN A 139 6.82 7.20 -20.05
C ASN A 139 8.14 6.65 -20.60
N HIS A 140 8.58 7.22 -21.72
CA HIS A 140 9.85 6.90 -22.40
C HIS A 140 11.10 7.08 -21.54
N PHE A 141 11.02 7.79 -20.41
CA PHE A 141 12.15 7.86 -19.48
C PHE A 141 12.58 6.47 -18.99
N TYR A 142 11.61 5.57 -18.78
CA TYR A 142 11.89 4.22 -18.28
C TYR A 142 12.44 3.28 -19.35
N ASP A 143 12.35 3.63 -20.63
CA ASP A 143 12.84 2.80 -21.73
C ASP A 143 14.34 2.46 -21.57
N ARG A 144 15.11 3.34 -20.93
CA ARG A 144 16.54 3.13 -20.68
C ARG A 144 16.86 1.94 -19.76
N PHE A 145 15.90 1.48 -18.96
CA PHE A 145 16.11 0.36 -18.04
C PHE A 145 15.77 -1.00 -18.66
N PHE A 146 15.21 -1.02 -19.87
CA PHE A 146 14.81 -2.26 -20.52
C PHE A 146 15.84 -2.68 -21.58
N LEU A 147 16.42 -3.87 -21.41
CA LEU A 147 17.46 -4.42 -22.30
C LEU A 147 16.98 -4.50 -23.76
N VAL A 148 15.68 -4.73 -23.98
CA VAL A 148 15.06 -4.81 -25.31
C VAL A 148 15.31 -3.53 -26.13
N ASN A 149 15.34 -2.36 -25.48
CA ASN A 149 15.49 -1.07 -26.15
C ASN A 149 16.91 -0.80 -26.66
N TYR A 150 17.88 -1.63 -26.29
CA TYR A 150 19.26 -1.56 -26.79
C TYR A 150 19.53 -2.54 -27.93
N ARG A 151 18.59 -3.45 -28.23
CA ARG A 151 18.76 -4.43 -29.32
C ARG A 151 18.64 -3.75 -30.68
N LEU A 152 19.55 -4.09 -31.58
CA LEU A 152 19.67 -3.50 -32.94
C LEU A 152 18.51 -3.85 -33.88
N LYS A 153 17.71 -4.88 -33.59
CA LYS A 153 16.57 -5.26 -34.42
C LYS A 153 15.41 -4.30 -34.14
N GLN A 154 14.76 -3.86 -35.23
CA GLN A 154 13.62 -2.95 -35.28
C GLN A 154 12.90 -2.84 -33.94
N LYS A 155 12.92 -1.63 -33.34
CA LYS A 155 12.01 -1.33 -32.22
C LYS A 155 10.63 -1.79 -32.66
N PRO A 156 9.95 -2.67 -31.90
CA PRO A 156 8.55 -2.96 -32.19
C PRO A 156 7.82 -1.62 -32.27
N GLU A 157 6.97 -1.47 -33.28
CA GLU A 157 6.21 -0.25 -33.49
C GLU A 157 5.51 0.13 -32.18
N TYR A 158 5.69 1.38 -31.74
CA TYR A 158 5.13 1.81 -30.46
C TYR A 158 3.60 1.80 -30.59
N VAL A 159 2.96 0.94 -29.82
CA VAL A 159 1.50 0.88 -29.70
C VAL A 159 1.10 1.59 -28.40
N PRO A 160 0.39 2.73 -28.48
CA PRO A 160 -0.13 3.43 -27.30
C PRO A 160 -0.96 2.49 -26.42
N ILE A 161 -0.94 2.70 -25.10
CA ILE A 161 -1.67 1.83 -24.15
C ILE A 161 -3.14 1.68 -24.53
N ALA A 162 -3.79 2.76 -25.01
CA ALA A 162 -5.18 2.75 -25.44
C ALA A 162 -5.50 1.79 -26.59
N GLN A 163 -4.50 1.37 -27.36
CA GLN A 163 -4.64 0.50 -28.53
C GLN A 163 -4.11 -0.93 -28.30
N ARG A 164 -3.57 -1.24 -27.11
CA ARG A 164 -3.11 -2.61 -26.78
C ARG A 164 -4.32 -3.51 -26.50
N LYS A 165 -4.36 -4.71 -27.12
CA LYS A 165 -5.36 -5.74 -26.83
C LYS A 165 -5.43 -6.04 -25.32
N GLU A 166 -6.65 -6.27 -24.82
CA GLU A 166 -6.95 -6.57 -23.41
C GLU A 166 -6.16 -7.76 -22.84
N GLU A 167 -5.59 -8.62 -23.70
CA GLU A 167 -4.69 -9.74 -23.35
C GLU A 167 -3.41 -9.30 -22.61
N SER A 168 -3.04 -8.01 -22.63
CA SER A 168 -1.95 -7.46 -21.82
C SER A 168 -2.34 -7.08 -20.38
N ARG A 169 -3.63 -7.27 -20.02
CA ARG A 169 -4.08 -7.38 -18.63
C ARG A 169 -3.68 -8.75 -18.09
N VAL A 170 -2.39 -8.97 -17.86
CA VAL A 170 -1.83 -10.13 -17.13
C VAL A 170 -2.33 -10.25 -15.67
N PHE A 171 -3.38 -9.52 -15.28
CA PHE A 171 -3.98 -9.51 -13.95
C PHE A 171 -5.52 -9.58 -13.97
N ALA A 172 -6.14 -10.03 -15.07
CA ALA A 172 -7.55 -10.43 -15.04
C ALA A 172 -7.70 -11.87 -14.52
N SER A 173 -6.97 -12.23 -13.45
CA SER A 173 -7.26 -13.42 -12.66
C SER A 173 -7.73 -12.94 -11.30
N ASP A 174 -9.00 -13.14 -11.04
CA ASP A 174 -9.66 -13.10 -9.73
C ASP A 174 -8.97 -14.07 -8.77
N SER A 175 -7.81 -13.68 -8.29
CA SER A 175 -7.25 -14.16 -7.05
C SER A 175 -7.23 -12.95 -6.15
N ASP A 176 -8.25 -12.87 -5.30
CA ASP A 176 -8.26 -12.13 -4.03
C ASP A 176 -7.15 -12.69 -3.12
N SER A 177 -5.91 -12.63 -3.60
CA SER A 177 -4.74 -12.69 -2.75
C SER A 177 -4.63 -11.29 -2.17
N ASP A 178 -5.36 -11.12 -1.08
CA ASP A 178 -5.30 -9.99 -0.16
C ASP A 178 -3.92 -10.00 0.51
N SER A 179 -2.88 -9.78 -0.31
CA SER A 179 -1.53 -9.63 0.20
C SER A 179 -1.59 -8.51 1.20
N ASP A 180 -1.18 -8.84 2.40
CA ASP A 180 -1.29 -8.01 3.57
C ASP A 180 -0.51 -6.71 3.37
N TRP A 181 -1.22 -5.76 2.76
CA TRP A 181 -0.82 -4.39 2.60
C TRP A 181 -1.19 -3.64 3.89
N SER A 182 -1.15 -4.23 5.08
CA SER A 182 -1.18 -3.49 6.35
C SER A 182 0.22 -2.98 6.72
N ASP A 183 1.27 -3.67 6.27
CA ASP A 183 2.68 -3.51 6.69
C ASP A 183 3.42 -2.27 6.13
N TRP A 184 2.68 -1.25 5.69
CA TRP A 184 3.25 0.02 5.20
C TRP A 184 2.95 1.17 6.18
N ASN A 185 2.82 0.87 7.47
CA ASN A 185 2.93 1.89 8.51
C ASN A 185 4.41 2.12 8.81
N GLY A 186 4.90 3.18 8.18
CA GLY A 186 6.30 3.58 8.11
C GLY A 186 6.89 4.25 9.35
N GLU A 187 6.27 4.19 10.54
CA GLU A 187 6.82 4.72 11.79
C GLU A 187 6.45 3.77 12.94
N GLU A 188 7.30 3.64 13.98
CA GLU A 188 6.95 2.90 15.20
C GLU A 188 5.79 3.63 15.89
N GLN A 189 4.55 3.28 15.53
CA GLN A 189 3.37 3.85 16.15
C GLN A 189 3.28 3.35 17.59
N THR A 190 3.27 4.27 18.53
CA THR A 190 3.15 3.96 19.95
C THR A 190 1.71 3.61 20.28
N THR A 191 1.49 2.47 20.91
CA THR A 191 0.18 2.02 21.38
C THR A 191 -0.06 2.57 22.78
N THR A 192 -1.20 3.21 23.00
CA THR A 192 -1.59 3.77 24.31
C THR A 192 -2.25 2.73 25.21
N CYS A 193 -1.99 2.83 26.52
CA CYS A 193 -2.66 2.03 27.54
C CYS A 193 -4.18 2.30 27.55
N LEU A 194 -4.97 1.29 27.90
CA LEU A 194 -6.44 1.40 27.97
C LEU A 194 -6.91 2.28 29.14
N PHE A 195 -6.12 2.37 30.21
CA PHE A 195 -6.50 3.06 31.45
C PHE A 195 -5.75 4.37 31.67
N CYS A 196 -4.59 4.59 31.03
CA CYS A 196 -3.79 5.79 31.23
C CYS A 196 -3.08 6.32 29.98
N THR A 197 -2.46 7.48 30.12
CA THR A 197 -1.75 8.20 29.04
C THR A 197 -0.38 7.60 28.70
N HIS A 198 -0.02 6.44 29.25
CA HIS A 198 1.23 5.75 28.92
C HIS A 198 1.15 5.18 27.51
N ALA A 199 2.18 5.39 26.70
CA ALA A 199 2.26 4.90 25.33
C ALA A 199 3.58 4.15 25.13
N GLU A 200 3.53 3.00 24.47
CA GLU A 200 4.68 2.11 24.29
C GLU A 200 4.70 1.56 22.87
N THR A 201 5.88 1.24 22.32
CA THR A 201 6.00 0.67 20.97
C THR A 201 5.81 -0.85 20.93
N SER A 202 6.05 -1.55 22.05
CA SER A 202 5.87 -3.00 22.16
C SER A 202 4.60 -3.32 22.94
N ILE A 203 3.71 -4.11 22.34
CA ILE A 203 2.47 -4.56 22.96
C ILE A 203 2.72 -5.38 24.23
N ASP A 204 3.78 -6.21 24.27
CA ASP A 204 4.11 -7.02 25.45
C ASP A 204 4.49 -6.16 26.65
N ARG A 205 5.29 -5.12 26.43
CA ARG A 205 5.64 -4.14 27.47
C ARG A 205 4.41 -3.36 27.93
N LEU A 206 3.51 -3.03 27.00
CA LEU A 206 2.26 -2.35 27.34
C LEU A 206 1.33 -3.25 28.19
N LYS A 207 1.23 -4.55 27.85
CA LYS A 207 0.50 -5.53 28.66
C LYS A 207 1.13 -5.70 30.04
N GLN A 208 2.46 -5.73 30.14
CA GLN A 208 3.16 -5.75 31.42
C GLN A 208 2.86 -4.49 32.25
N HIS A 209 2.85 -3.31 31.62
CA HIS A 209 2.45 -2.06 32.27
C HIS A 209 1.02 -2.11 32.82
N MET A 210 0.06 -2.67 32.06
CA MET A 210 -1.32 -2.86 32.52
C MET A 210 -1.38 -3.80 33.73
N GLN A 211 -0.57 -4.85 33.76
CA GLN A 211 -0.51 -5.78 34.89
C GLN A 211 0.15 -5.15 36.13
N GLU A 212 1.26 -4.43 35.97
CA GLU A 212 2.01 -3.88 37.10
C GLU A 212 1.32 -2.67 37.72
N LYS A 213 0.83 -1.73 36.90
CA LYS A 213 0.25 -0.46 37.37
C LYS A 213 -1.25 -0.56 37.61
N HIS A 214 -1.97 -1.27 36.75
CA HIS A 214 -3.43 -1.34 36.77
C HIS A 214 -3.96 -2.70 37.25
N LYS A 215 -3.08 -3.66 37.60
CA LYS A 215 -3.46 -5.05 37.93
C LYS A 215 -4.41 -5.70 36.91
N PHE A 216 -4.40 -5.19 35.68
CA PHE A 216 -5.29 -5.63 34.62
C PHE A 216 -4.53 -6.56 33.68
N ASN A 217 -4.99 -7.80 33.58
CA ASN A 217 -4.46 -8.76 32.65
C ASN A 217 -5.42 -8.93 31.47
N PHE A 218 -5.13 -8.23 30.37
CA PHE A 218 -5.96 -8.25 29.16
C PHE A 218 -6.17 -9.68 28.64
N ASP A 219 -5.09 -10.48 28.53
CA ASP A 219 -5.14 -11.83 27.98
C ASP A 219 -6.06 -12.74 28.80
N GLN A 220 -6.04 -12.62 30.14
CA GLN A 220 -6.95 -13.34 31.04
C GLN A 220 -8.42 -12.90 30.89
N THR A 221 -8.64 -11.59 30.71
CA THR A 221 -9.98 -11.03 30.50
C THR A 221 -10.60 -11.56 29.20
N VAL A 222 -9.81 -11.67 28.12
CA VAL A 222 -10.29 -12.11 26.81
C VAL A 222 -10.18 -13.61 26.54
N VAL A 223 -9.77 -14.43 27.53
CA VAL A 223 -9.76 -15.90 27.38
C VAL A 223 -11.15 -16.38 26.98
N GLY A 224 -11.21 -17.12 25.86
CA GLY A 224 -12.44 -17.71 25.32
C GLY A 224 -13.29 -16.78 24.45
N MET A 225 -12.85 -15.54 24.22
CA MET A 225 -13.56 -14.58 23.36
C MET A 225 -13.03 -14.63 21.92
N ASN A 226 -13.95 -14.48 20.95
CA ASN A 226 -13.60 -14.31 19.54
C ASN A 226 -13.05 -12.90 19.25
N PHE A 227 -12.37 -12.71 18.12
CA PHE A 227 -11.81 -11.42 17.70
C PHE A 227 -12.76 -10.23 17.93
N TYR A 228 -13.98 -10.34 17.43
CA TYR A 228 -14.99 -9.28 17.51
C TYR A 228 -15.38 -8.92 18.95
N GLN A 229 -15.48 -9.90 19.83
CA GLN A 229 -15.72 -9.68 21.26
C GLN A 229 -14.53 -8.96 21.92
N ARG A 230 -13.28 -9.29 21.53
CA ARG A 230 -12.08 -8.58 22.02
C ARG A 230 -12.08 -7.12 21.60
N VAL A 231 -12.43 -6.83 20.34
CA VAL A 231 -12.59 -5.47 19.82
C VAL A 231 -13.63 -4.70 20.64
N LYS A 232 -14.79 -5.31 20.93
CA LYS A 232 -15.82 -4.70 21.78
C LYS A 232 -15.31 -4.38 23.18
N VAL A 233 -14.56 -5.29 23.81
CA VAL A 233 -13.98 -5.05 25.15
C VAL A 233 -13.05 -3.83 25.14
N VAL A 234 -12.15 -3.74 24.16
CA VAL A 234 -11.23 -2.61 24.03
C VAL A 234 -11.99 -1.30 23.85
N ASN A 235 -12.94 -1.26 22.91
CA ASN A 235 -13.77 -0.09 22.66
C ASN A 235 -14.64 0.29 23.86
N PHE A 236 -15.18 -0.69 24.57
CA PHE A 236 -15.93 -0.46 25.80
C PHE A 236 -15.05 0.23 26.84
N ILE A 237 -13.87 -0.31 27.15
CA ILE A 237 -12.97 0.27 28.15
C ILE A 237 -12.57 1.70 27.74
N ARG A 238 -12.19 1.91 26.48
CA ARG A 238 -11.83 3.25 25.98
C ARG A 238 -12.97 4.23 26.09
N ARG A 239 -14.19 3.82 25.74
CA ARG A 239 -15.37 4.67 25.88
C ARG A 239 -15.69 4.98 27.33
N GLN A 240 -15.61 3.99 28.23
CA GLN A 240 -15.84 4.19 29.67
C GLN A 240 -14.83 5.19 30.25
N MET A 241 -13.55 5.06 29.89
CA MET A 241 -12.52 6.01 30.31
C MET A 241 -12.75 7.41 29.74
N TYR A 242 -13.20 7.53 28.48
CA TYR A 242 -13.51 8.81 27.85
C TYR A 242 -14.70 9.53 28.51
N ILE A 243 -15.78 8.81 28.79
CA ILE A 243 -16.97 9.36 29.46
C ILE A 243 -16.83 9.43 30.99
N ARG A 244 -15.66 9.04 31.51
CA ARG A 244 -15.28 9.05 32.93
C ARG A 244 -16.19 8.19 33.80
N LYS A 245 -16.56 7.02 33.30
CA LYS A 245 -17.43 6.06 33.98
C LYS A 245 -16.61 4.82 34.35
N CYS A 246 -16.79 4.32 35.56
CA CYS A 246 -16.08 3.13 36.02
C CYS A 246 -16.56 1.88 35.26
N ILE A 247 -15.62 1.04 34.83
CA ILE A 247 -15.89 -0.16 34.03
C ILE A 247 -16.64 -1.25 34.82
N ALA A 248 -16.47 -1.32 36.15
CA ALA A 248 -17.09 -2.34 37.00
C ALA A 248 -18.42 -1.88 37.61
N CYS A 249 -18.42 -0.79 38.40
CA CYS A 249 -19.63 -0.32 39.09
C CYS A 249 -20.51 0.64 38.27
N GLY A 250 -20.00 1.18 37.16
CA GLY A 250 -20.75 2.13 36.32
C GLY A 250 -20.95 3.53 36.93
N GLU A 251 -20.24 3.88 38.01
CA GLU A 251 -20.29 5.24 38.56
C GLU A 251 -19.58 6.25 37.65
N GLN A 252 -20.16 7.44 37.50
CA GLN A 252 -19.63 8.51 36.66
C GLN A 252 -18.92 9.57 37.50
N TYR A 253 -17.74 9.98 37.06
CA TYR A 253 -16.86 10.93 37.73
C TYR A 253 -16.69 12.21 36.91
N GLN A 254 -16.48 13.32 37.60
CA GLN A 254 -16.30 14.62 36.94
C GLN A 254 -14.92 14.76 36.31
N ASP A 255 -13.88 14.21 36.94
CA ASP A 255 -12.49 14.33 36.49
C ASP A 255 -11.83 12.96 36.34
N TYR A 256 -10.87 12.89 35.40
CA TYR A 256 -10.07 11.69 35.15
C TYR A 256 -9.30 11.24 36.41
N ASP A 257 -8.72 12.19 37.16
CA ASP A 257 -7.99 11.88 38.40
C ASP A 257 -8.89 11.25 39.47
N SER A 258 -10.15 11.68 39.54
CA SER A 258 -11.13 11.12 40.48
C SER A 258 -11.53 9.70 40.09
N LEU A 259 -11.71 9.44 38.78
CA LEU A 259 -11.94 8.09 38.27
C LEU A 259 -10.74 7.18 38.55
N CYS A 260 -9.51 7.64 38.28
CA CYS A 260 -8.30 6.85 38.53
C CYS A 260 -8.15 6.49 40.02
N LYS A 261 -8.38 7.46 40.92
CA LYS A 261 -8.38 7.19 42.37
C LYS A 261 -9.41 6.14 42.75
N HIS A 262 -10.63 6.24 42.21
CA HIS A 262 -11.66 5.23 42.45
C HIS A 262 -11.23 3.85 41.94
N LEU A 263 -10.70 3.76 40.74
CA LEU A 263 -10.23 2.48 40.16
C LEU A 263 -9.10 1.85 41.02
N GLU A 264 -8.20 2.68 41.56
CA GLU A 264 -7.11 2.24 42.44
C GLU A 264 -7.60 1.84 43.85
N GLU A 265 -8.52 2.60 44.45
CA GLU A 265 -9.02 2.36 45.81
C GLU A 265 -10.01 1.18 45.87
N ALA A 266 -10.86 1.03 44.85
CA ALA A 266 -11.88 -0.02 44.76
C ALA A 266 -11.42 -1.27 44.00
N ASP A 267 -10.19 -1.28 43.46
CA ASP A 267 -9.62 -2.36 42.63
C ASP A 267 -10.52 -2.71 41.42
N HIS A 268 -11.17 -1.70 40.85
CA HIS A 268 -12.15 -1.83 39.76
C HIS A 268 -11.52 -1.87 38.36
N PHE A 269 -10.27 -2.31 38.26
CA PHE A 269 -9.60 -2.56 36.98
C PHE A 269 -10.00 -3.90 36.34
N LEU A 270 -11.08 -4.55 36.81
CA LEU A 270 -11.54 -5.83 36.31
C LEU A 270 -12.83 -5.66 35.52
N LEU A 271 -12.87 -6.26 34.33
CA LEU A 271 -14.10 -6.38 33.57
C LEU A 271 -14.89 -7.58 34.09
N ASP A 272 -16.07 -7.33 34.65
CA ASP A 272 -16.98 -8.40 35.00
C ASP A 272 -17.52 -9.07 33.72
N LYS A 273 -17.22 -10.36 33.56
CA LYS A 273 -17.65 -11.15 32.41
C LYS A 273 -19.16 -11.41 32.43
N GLU A 274 -19.80 -11.34 33.59
CA GLU A 274 -21.21 -11.67 33.77
C GLU A 274 -22.15 -10.52 33.37
N THR A 275 -21.71 -9.27 33.47
CA THR A 275 -22.60 -8.10 33.29
C THR A 275 -22.92 -7.75 31.83
N SER A 276 -22.30 -8.40 30.83
CA SER A 276 -22.49 -8.23 29.37
C SER A 276 -22.61 -6.77 28.84
N ALA A 277 -22.29 -5.75 29.64
CA ALA A 277 -22.45 -4.34 29.31
C ALA A 277 -21.52 -3.88 28.19
N TRP A 278 -20.44 -4.63 27.97
CA TRP A 278 -19.50 -4.45 26.87
C TRP A 278 -19.97 -5.12 25.57
N ASP A 279 -20.92 -6.06 25.62
CA ASP A 279 -21.40 -6.82 24.45
C ASP A 279 -22.59 -6.14 23.75
N HIS A 280 -22.42 -4.87 23.40
CA HIS A 280 -23.38 -4.14 22.58
C HIS A 280 -22.82 -3.82 21.17
N PRO A 281 -23.68 -3.77 20.13
CA PRO A 281 -23.26 -3.48 18.76
C PRO A 281 -22.55 -2.13 18.56
N GLU A 282 -22.83 -1.16 19.43
CA GLU A 282 -22.17 0.16 19.39
C GLU A 282 -20.65 0.07 19.57
N TYR A 283 -20.14 -0.96 20.23
CA TYR A 283 -18.71 -1.16 20.47
C TYR A 283 -17.96 -1.86 19.32
N PHE A 284 -18.66 -2.18 18.22
CA PHE A 284 -18.00 -2.60 16.98
C PHE A 284 -17.23 -1.46 16.33
N PHE A 285 -17.66 -0.22 16.57
CA PHE A 285 -17.01 0.96 16.00
C PHE A 285 -15.88 1.42 16.92
N PRO A 286 -14.65 1.61 16.39
CA PRO A 286 -13.53 2.14 17.15
C PRO A 286 -13.89 3.44 17.86
N THR A 287 -13.56 3.55 19.15
CA THR A 287 -13.80 4.79 19.90
C THR A 287 -12.81 5.89 19.52
N TYR A 288 -11.60 5.51 19.10
CA TYR A 288 -10.59 6.42 18.55
C TYR A 288 -10.30 6.05 17.10
N GLU A 289 -10.01 7.05 16.28
CA GLU A 289 -9.47 6.85 14.93
C GLU A 289 -8.04 6.30 15.04
N ASP A 290 -7.68 5.34 14.19
CA ASP A 290 -6.36 4.70 14.13
C ASP A 290 -5.90 4.05 15.46
N ASP A 291 -6.78 3.27 16.09
CA ASP A 291 -6.45 2.53 17.31
C ASP A 291 -5.44 1.39 17.07
N GLN A 292 -4.16 1.69 17.29
CA GLN A 292 -3.07 0.72 17.18
C GLN A 292 -3.22 -0.51 18.09
N PHE A 293 -3.93 -0.41 19.21
CA PHE A 293 -4.13 -1.57 20.10
C PHE A 293 -5.02 -2.62 19.43
N LEU A 294 -5.98 -2.22 18.59
CA LEU A 294 -6.84 -3.14 17.86
C LEU A 294 -6.07 -3.95 16.82
N CYS A 295 -5.05 -3.35 16.19
CA CYS A 295 -4.19 -4.03 15.20
C CYS A 295 -3.44 -5.21 15.82
N HIS A 296 -3.00 -5.10 17.08
CA HIS A 296 -2.28 -6.16 17.78
C HIS A 296 -3.18 -7.29 18.33
N LEU A 297 -4.51 -7.17 18.19
CA LEU A 297 -5.43 -8.25 18.59
C LEU A 297 -5.38 -9.44 17.62
N GLU A 298 -5.05 -9.19 16.35
CA GLU A 298 -4.98 -10.19 15.28
C GLU A 298 -3.80 -11.16 15.46
N GLU A 299 -2.67 -10.67 15.97
CA GLU A 299 -1.46 -11.48 16.21
C GLU A 299 -1.71 -12.67 17.16
N VAL A 300 -2.65 -12.54 18.10
CA VAL A 300 -2.96 -13.58 19.11
C VAL A 300 -3.78 -14.74 18.55
N GLU A 301 -4.49 -14.56 17.43
CA GLU A 301 -5.27 -15.64 16.80
C GLU A 301 -4.41 -16.53 15.89
N ASN A 302 -3.36 -15.97 15.28
CA ASN A 302 -2.43 -16.73 14.42
C ASN A 302 -1.61 -17.80 15.18
N GLU A 303 -1.57 -17.75 16.53
CA GLU A 303 -0.94 -18.79 17.36
C GLU A 303 -1.89 -19.94 17.75
N LYS A 304 -3.19 -19.83 17.46
CA LYS A 304 -4.19 -20.86 17.79
C LYS A 304 -4.69 -21.56 16.52
N ASP A 305 -4.01 -22.65 16.22
CA ASP A 305 -4.33 -23.64 15.19
C ASP A 305 -5.83 -24.03 15.16
N ASP A 306 -6.50 -23.57 14.10
CA ASP A 306 -7.46 -24.22 13.19
C ASP A 306 -8.57 -25.19 13.69
N THR A 307 -8.98 -25.14 14.96
CA THR A 307 -10.15 -25.94 15.40
C THR A 307 -11.05 -25.25 16.42
N MET A 308 -11.82 -24.22 16.06
CA MET A 308 -13.11 -23.95 16.71
C MET A 308 -14.10 -23.34 15.71
N GLN A 309 -15.28 -23.97 15.61
CA GLN A 309 -16.36 -23.66 14.69
C GLN A 309 -16.84 -22.20 14.83
N GLU A 310 -16.90 -21.51 13.69
CA GLU A 310 -17.58 -20.23 13.54
C GLU A 310 -19.08 -20.38 13.86
N GLU A 311 -19.54 -19.94 15.03
CA GLU A 311 -20.93 -19.49 15.17
C GLU A 311 -21.03 -18.10 14.54
N GLY A 312 -21.09 -18.09 13.21
CA GLY A 312 -21.37 -16.90 12.43
C GLY A 312 -22.78 -16.38 12.75
N SER A 313 -22.87 -15.13 13.17
CA SER A 313 -24.14 -14.39 13.16
C SER A 313 -24.65 -14.36 11.71
N VAL A 314 -25.74 -15.07 11.42
CA VAL A 314 -26.39 -15.03 10.11
C VAL A 314 -26.96 -13.63 9.90
N VAL A 315 -26.29 -12.83 9.06
CA VAL A 315 -26.87 -11.60 8.53
C VAL A 315 -27.93 -12.02 7.51
N ILE A 316 -29.18 -12.12 7.95
CA ILE A 316 -30.31 -12.28 7.05
C ILE A 316 -30.50 -10.92 6.37
N SER A 317 -29.95 -10.77 5.16
CA SER A 317 -30.31 -9.65 4.29
C SER A 317 -31.81 -9.72 4.02
N GLU A 318 -32.52 -8.62 4.30
CA GLU A 318 -33.91 -8.46 3.93
C GLU A 318 -34.09 -8.74 2.43
N SER A 319 -35.06 -9.56 2.05
CA SER A 319 -35.36 -9.78 0.65
C SER A 319 -35.85 -8.47 0.03
N VAL A 320 -35.09 -7.94 -0.92
CA VAL A 320 -35.41 -6.70 -1.63
C VAL A 320 -36.57 -6.97 -2.59
N ASN A 321 -37.80 -7.01 -2.07
CA ASN A 321 -38.99 -6.81 -2.88
C ASN A 321 -39.22 -5.31 -3.01
N ALA A 322 -38.34 -4.65 -3.79
CA ALA A 322 -38.57 -3.29 -4.23
C ALA A 322 -39.74 -3.30 -5.22
N SER A 323 -40.94 -2.96 -4.73
CA SER A 323 -42.04 -2.59 -5.61
C SER A 323 -41.72 -1.22 -6.18
N ILE A 324 -41.36 -1.20 -7.46
CA ILE A 324 -41.12 0.04 -8.21
C ILE A 324 -42.44 0.79 -8.22
N ASN A 325 -42.47 1.97 -7.60
CA ASN A 325 -43.62 2.86 -7.69
C ASN A 325 -43.67 3.44 -9.11
N LEU A 326 -44.57 2.92 -9.94
CA LEU A 326 -44.76 3.30 -11.34
C LEU A 326 -45.02 4.81 -11.51
N ASP A 327 -45.56 5.48 -10.49
CA ASP A 327 -45.78 6.93 -10.51
C ASP A 327 -44.45 7.71 -10.44
N ALA A 328 -43.43 7.17 -9.75
CA ALA A 328 -42.10 7.78 -9.69
C ALA A 328 -41.30 7.62 -11.00
N GLU A 329 -41.57 6.53 -11.75
CA GLU A 329 -40.95 6.28 -13.05
C GLU A 329 -41.54 7.18 -14.16
N SER A 330 -42.84 7.47 -14.09
CA SER A 330 -43.48 8.39 -15.04
C SER A 330 -43.03 9.86 -14.87
N LEU A 331 -42.85 10.32 -13.63
CA LEU A 331 -42.33 11.66 -13.31
C LEU A 331 -40.87 11.87 -13.74
N SER A 332 -40.08 10.79 -13.81
CA SER A 332 -38.69 10.86 -14.26
C SER A 332 -38.57 10.89 -15.79
N LEU A 333 -39.52 10.30 -16.52
CA LEU A 333 -39.57 10.34 -17.99
C LEU A 333 -40.05 11.69 -18.57
N GLU A 334 -40.87 12.44 -17.83
CA GLU A 334 -41.32 13.78 -18.28
C GLU A 334 -40.20 14.83 -18.25
N ASN A 335 -39.20 14.65 -17.39
CA ASN A 335 -38.08 15.60 -17.23
C ASN A 335 -36.91 15.38 -18.22
N PHE A 336 -36.98 14.35 -19.07
CA PHE A 336 -35.92 14.03 -20.04
C PHE A 336 -36.29 14.25 -21.51
N ARG A 337 -37.42 14.90 -21.81
CA ARG A 337 -37.71 15.39 -23.16
C ARG A 337 -37.17 16.81 -23.34
N LEU A 338 -35.92 16.91 -23.77
CA LEU A 338 -35.34 18.06 -24.48
C LEU A 338 -34.82 17.61 -25.84
#